data_AF-A0A1J5HIG4-F1
#
_entry.id   AF-A0A1J5HIG4-F1
#
_cell.length_a   1.000
_cell.length_b   1.000
_cell.length_c   1.000
_cell.angle_alpha   90.00
_cell.angle_beta   90.00
_cell.angle_gamma   90.00
#
_symmetry.space_group_name_H-M   'P 1'
#
loop_
_entity.id
_entity.type
_entity.pdbx_description
1 polymer ?
#
loop_
_entity_poly.entity_id
_entity_poly.type
_entity_poly.pdbx_seq_one_letter_code
_entity_poly.pdbx_strand_id
1 'polypeptide(L)'
;MASLMQKFAQANQQRLQERTDFLAACEQSRQKREQNFQEQAEATAKYLAHAEQNRLAWEQGRQAIAENALAQRQEELQDRADQVASYLQGLNETRVQQAAEDSEERAQEVRSRTFKSRSQLKHIHKARIRNGAAARQQRQQLTKDREILTAMQLDDIQKSRLANAKVATEQRSQEAASRAAAVASQLQDITNQRIATAKVDIQARSQEFLSLVAEVRSSLNAINAQRLAAAAAQAEQLRNFRADLKASVWSGDRTVVAVAPVAKVASLTVEKKPAKASKKVTPIAEVKVAEAPKAVENKEPPQEAVKTPNKIEQFVVDYVSQLSTNSSLLDVVNDRDTVRDLLAQGANTLKVDPSDILNTLLQMAEA
;
A
#
# COMPACT_ATOMS: atom_id res chain seq x y z
N MET A 1 188.01 -42.77 -47.25
CA MET A 1 186.57 -42.58 -47.56
C MET A 1 185.62 -43.17 -46.53
N ALA A 2 185.87 -44.34 -45.93
CA ALA A 2 184.92 -45.06 -45.04
C ALA A 2 184.20 -44.21 -43.96
N SER A 3 184.91 -43.33 -43.25
CA SER A 3 184.32 -42.48 -42.19
C SER A 3 183.15 -41.60 -42.67
N LEU A 4 183.12 -41.21 -43.94
CA LEU A 4 182.07 -40.34 -44.50
C LEU A 4 180.76 -41.12 -44.76
N MET A 5 180.87 -42.38 -45.21
CA MET A 5 179.73 -43.30 -45.32
C MET A 5 179.09 -43.59 -43.96
N GLN A 6 179.91 -43.80 -42.92
CA GLN A 6 179.40 -44.07 -41.57
C GLN A 6 178.63 -42.87 -40.99
N LYS A 7 179.12 -41.64 -41.22
CA LYS A 7 178.39 -40.42 -40.82
C LYS A 7 177.10 -40.24 -41.61
N PHE A 8 177.07 -40.57 -42.90
CA PHE A 8 175.83 -40.58 -43.70
C PHE A 8 174.81 -41.62 -43.20
N ALA A 9 175.27 -42.83 -42.84
CA ALA A 9 174.42 -43.87 -42.27
C ALA A 9 173.81 -43.41 -40.92
N GLN A 10 174.62 -42.87 -40.01
CA GLN A 10 174.15 -42.32 -38.74
C GLN A 10 173.17 -41.16 -38.93
N ALA A 11 173.48 -40.19 -39.81
CA ALA A 11 172.58 -39.06 -40.09
C ALA A 11 171.26 -39.51 -40.74
N ASN A 12 171.26 -40.56 -41.57
CA ASN A 12 170.04 -41.11 -42.16
C ASN A 12 169.23 -41.89 -41.12
N GLN A 13 169.89 -42.61 -40.20
CA GLN A 13 169.26 -43.30 -39.08
C GLN A 13 168.63 -42.32 -38.08
N GLN A 14 169.32 -41.20 -37.78
CA GLN A 14 168.78 -40.08 -37.01
C GLN A 14 167.55 -39.47 -37.68
N ARG A 15 167.59 -39.16 -39.00
CA ARG A 15 166.40 -38.67 -39.72
C ARG A 15 165.23 -39.66 -39.74
N LEU A 16 165.50 -40.96 -39.73
CA LEU A 16 164.46 -41.97 -39.61
C LEU A 16 163.84 -41.97 -38.21
N GLN A 17 164.66 -41.81 -37.15
CA GLN A 17 164.20 -41.64 -35.77
C GLN A 17 163.39 -40.33 -35.60
N GLU A 18 163.94 -39.18 -36.01
CA GLU A 18 163.25 -37.89 -36.05
C GLU A 18 161.91 -37.98 -36.80
N ARG A 19 161.84 -38.76 -37.88
CA ARG A 19 160.59 -38.98 -38.64
C ARG A 19 159.61 -39.92 -37.93
N THR A 20 160.06 -40.99 -37.27
CA THR A 20 159.16 -41.83 -36.44
C THR A 20 158.66 -41.06 -35.23
N ASP A 21 159.51 -40.25 -34.61
CA ASP A 21 159.18 -39.44 -33.44
C ASP A 21 158.22 -38.30 -33.81
N PHE A 22 158.41 -37.67 -34.98
CA PHE A 22 157.48 -36.70 -35.54
C PHE A 22 156.12 -37.32 -35.90
N LEU A 23 156.11 -38.52 -36.48
CA LEU A 23 154.86 -39.25 -36.77
C LEU A 23 154.14 -39.64 -35.47
N ALA A 24 154.86 -40.19 -34.48
CA ALA A 24 154.30 -40.50 -33.17
C ALA A 24 153.79 -39.24 -32.44
N ALA A 25 154.48 -38.10 -32.55
CA ALA A 25 154.01 -36.82 -32.03
C ALA A 25 152.76 -36.31 -32.77
N CYS A 26 152.66 -36.51 -34.08
CA CYS A 26 151.45 -36.22 -34.86
C CYS A 26 150.28 -37.12 -34.48
N GLU A 27 150.52 -38.41 -34.24
CA GLU A 27 149.52 -39.38 -33.79
C GLU A 27 149.05 -39.08 -32.37
N GLN A 28 149.95 -38.79 -31.42
CA GLN A 28 149.59 -38.32 -30.08
C GLN A 28 148.84 -36.98 -30.12
N SER A 29 149.25 -36.04 -30.99
CA SER A 29 148.54 -34.77 -31.22
C SER A 29 147.15 -34.98 -31.82
N ARG A 30 146.97 -36.02 -32.65
CA ARG A 30 145.67 -36.43 -33.18
C ARG A 30 144.81 -37.07 -32.09
N GLN A 31 145.33 -38.06 -31.37
CA GLN A 31 144.63 -38.74 -30.27
C GLN A 31 144.19 -37.76 -29.19
N LYS A 32 145.06 -36.83 -28.77
CA LYS A 32 144.69 -35.77 -27.80
C LYS A 32 143.61 -34.84 -28.33
N ARG A 33 143.57 -34.54 -29.63
CA ARG A 33 142.46 -33.78 -30.23
C ARG A 33 141.17 -34.59 -30.29
N GLU A 34 141.25 -35.86 -30.66
CA GLU A 34 140.08 -36.76 -30.68
C GLU A 34 139.51 -36.97 -29.26
N GLN A 35 140.36 -37.11 -28.24
CA GLN A 35 139.98 -37.10 -26.81
C GLN A 35 139.34 -35.77 -26.39
N ASN A 36 140.00 -34.62 -26.66
CA ASN A 36 139.43 -33.31 -26.35
C ASN A 36 138.06 -33.08 -27.03
N PHE A 37 137.86 -33.57 -28.26
CA PHE A 37 136.57 -33.50 -28.95
C PHE A 37 135.52 -34.45 -28.33
N GLN A 38 135.93 -35.64 -27.86
CA GLN A 38 135.04 -36.55 -27.13
C GLN A 38 134.63 -35.96 -25.78
N GLU A 39 135.57 -35.41 -25.00
CA GLU A 39 135.30 -34.71 -23.74
C GLU A 39 134.37 -33.50 -23.93
N GLN A 40 134.59 -32.70 -24.99
CA GLN A 40 133.69 -31.60 -25.36
C GLN A 40 132.30 -32.09 -25.76
N ALA A 41 132.20 -33.15 -26.57
CA ALA A 41 130.93 -33.73 -26.97
C ALA A 41 130.15 -34.29 -25.76
N GLU A 42 130.82 -35.02 -24.87
CA GLU A 42 130.26 -35.50 -23.61
C GLU A 42 129.83 -34.34 -22.69
N ALA A 43 130.63 -33.29 -22.58
CA ALA A 43 130.26 -32.10 -21.80
C ALA A 43 129.00 -31.44 -22.37
N THR A 44 128.93 -31.22 -23.69
CA THR A 44 127.72 -30.67 -24.33
C THR A 44 126.51 -31.58 -24.17
N ALA A 45 126.67 -32.90 -24.28
CA ALA A 45 125.58 -33.85 -24.06
C ALA A 45 125.06 -33.80 -22.61
N LYS A 46 125.96 -33.73 -21.62
CA LYS A 46 125.61 -33.57 -20.20
C LYS A 46 124.90 -32.24 -19.94
N TYR A 47 125.35 -31.13 -20.56
CA TYR A 47 124.66 -29.84 -20.47
C TYR A 47 123.28 -29.85 -21.13
N LEU A 48 123.13 -30.49 -22.30
CA LEU A 48 121.84 -30.62 -22.99
C LEU A 48 120.84 -31.47 -22.17
N ALA A 49 121.25 -32.64 -21.69
CA ALA A 49 120.40 -33.48 -20.86
C ALA A 49 119.97 -32.77 -19.56
N HIS A 50 120.87 -32.01 -18.93
CA HIS A 50 120.55 -31.17 -17.77
C HIS A 50 119.59 -30.00 -18.13
N ALA A 51 119.74 -29.39 -19.31
CA ALA A 51 118.82 -28.35 -19.79
C ALA A 51 117.43 -28.90 -20.10
N GLU A 52 117.34 -30.09 -20.71
CA GLU A 52 116.09 -30.82 -20.94
C GLU A 52 115.41 -31.23 -19.64
N GLN A 53 116.16 -31.78 -18.67
CA GLN A 53 115.64 -32.12 -17.35
C GLN A 53 115.09 -30.89 -16.61
N ASN A 54 115.81 -29.76 -16.63
CA ASN A 54 115.34 -28.52 -16.01
C ASN A 54 114.12 -27.94 -16.74
N ARG A 55 114.05 -28.05 -18.07
CA ARG A 55 112.86 -27.65 -18.85
C ARG A 55 111.66 -28.50 -18.48
N LEU A 56 111.81 -29.83 -18.42
CA LEU A 56 110.73 -30.75 -18.04
C LEU A 56 110.25 -30.49 -16.60
N ALA A 57 111.17 -30.29 -15.65
CA ALA A 57 110.83 -29.93 -14.27
C ALA A 57 110.09 -28.58 -14.19
N TRP A 58 110.46 -27.60 -15.02
CA TRP A 58 109.75 -26.31 -15.11
C TRP A 58 108.36 -26.45 -15.76
N GLU A 59 108.22 -27.25 -16.81
CA GLU A 59 106.93 -27.54 -17.46
C GLU A 59 105.98 -28.27 -16.48
N GLN A 60 106.47 -29.28 -15.76
CA GLN A 60 105.73 -29.99 -14.71
C GLN A 60 105.35 -29.06 -13.55
N GLY A 61 106.29 -28.24 -13.05
CA GLY A 61 106.00 -27.25 -12.00
C GLY A 61 104.94 -26.23 -12.43
N ARG A 62 104.99 -25.78 -13.69
CA ARG A 62 103.98 -24.89 -14.28
C ARG A 62 102.62 -25.57 -14.44
N GLN A 63 102.58 -26.85 -14.82
CA GLN A 63 101.35 -27.66 -14.89
C GLN A 63 100.73 -27.81 -13.49
N ALA A 64 101.51 -28.22 -12.49
CA ALA A 64 101.04 -28.37 -11.12
C ALA A 64 100.51 -27.04 -10.52
N ILE A 65 101.13 -25.89 -10.83
CA ILE A 65 100.60 -24.57 -10.45
C ILE A 65 99.26 -24.28 -11.13
N ALA A 66 99.12 -24.61 -12.42
CA ALA A 66 97.87 -24.41 -13.16
C ALA A 66 96.74 -25.34 -12.65
N GLU A 67 97.05 -26.60 -12.37
CA GLU A 67 96.10 -27.58 -11.82
C GLU A 67 95.63 -27.18 -10.42
N ASN A 68 96.54 -26.80 -9.51
CA ASN A 68 96.19 -26.27 -8.20
C ASN A 68 95.32 -25.00 -8.29
N ALA A 69 95.64 -24.08 -9.21
CA ALA A 69 94.84 -22.88 -9.43
C ALA A 69 93.46 -23.15 -10.06
N LEU A 70 93.29 -24.28 -10.76
CA LEU A 70 91.97 -24.74 -11.24
C LEU A 70 91.18 -25.43 -10.11
N ALA A 71 91.83 -26.26 -9.29
CA ALA A 71 91.22 -26.90 -8.13
C ALA A 71 90.69 -25.86 -7.12
N GLN A 72 91.51 -24.87 -6.75
CA GLN A 72 91.11 -23.76 -5.87
C GLN A 72 89.91 -22.97 -6.42
N ARG A 73 89.83 -22.78 -7.76
CA ARG A 73 88.67 -22.12 -8.39
C ARG A 73 87.42 -23.00 -8.40
N GLN A 74 87.56 -24.32 -8.45
CA GLN A 74 86.42 -25.24 -8.34
C GLN A 74 85.90 -25.27 -6.90
N GLU A 75 86.80 -25.30 -5.92
CA GLU A 75 86.50 -25.19 -4.49
C GLU A 75 85.80 -23.85 -4.18
N GLU A 76 86.35 -22.70 -4.60
CA GLU A 76 85.71 -21.39 -4.46
C GLU A 76 84.33 -21.30 -5.13
N LEU A 77 84.11 -21.97 -6.26
CA LEU A 77 82.81 -21.98 -6.95
C LEU A 77 81.80 -22.88 -6.24
N GLN A 78 82.25 -24.01 -5.66
CA GLN A 78 81.42 -24.90 -4.88
C GLN A 78 81.01 -24.26 -3.55
N ASP A 79 81.96 -23.66 -2.81
CA ASP A 79 81.68 -22.90 -1.58
C ASP A 79 80.62 -21.81 -1.81
N ARG A 80 80.74 -21.06 -2.92
CA ARG A 80 79.76 -20.03 -3.30
C ARG A 80 78.42 -20.63 -3.69
N ALA A 81 78.40 -21.78 -4.36
CA ALA A 81 77.16 -22.49 -4.69
C ALA A 81 76.43 -22.97 -3.43
N ASP A 82 77.16 -23.55 -2.47
CA ASP A 82 76.60 -24.05 -1.20
C ASP A 82 76.16 -22.90 -0.27
N GLN A 83 76.87 -21.77 -0.27
CA GLN A 83 76.43 -20.53 0.39
C GLN A 83 75.13 -19.97 -0.23
N VAL A 84 75.00 -19.97 -1.57
CA VAL A 84 73.77 -19.54 -2.24
C VAL A 84 72.62 -20.53 -2.01
N ALA A 85 72.89 -21.84 -2.04
CA ALA A 85 71.90 -22.88 -1.80
C ALA A 85 71.35 -22.80 -0.36
N SER A 86 72.22 -22.72 0.65
CA SER A 86 71.83 -22.58 2.06
C SER A 86 71.10 -21.26 2.35
N TYR A 87 71.51 -20.15 1.74
CA TYR A 87 70.77 -18.88 1.82
C TYR A 87 69.37 -18.99 1.22
N LEU A 88 69.24 -19.56 0.02
CA LEU A 88 67.94 -19.76 -0.64
C LEU A 88 67.04 -20.74 0.12
N GLN A 89 67.62 -21.77 0.74
CA GLN A 89 66.90 -22.70 1.62
C GLN A 89 66.33 -21.95 2.84
N GLY A 90 67.17 -21.27 3.62
CA GLY A 90 66.71 -20.54 4.81
C GLY A 90 65.69 -19.44 4.48
N LEU A 91 65.82 -18.79 3.32
CA LEU A 91 64.85 -17.80 2.84
C LEU A 91 63.50 -18.45 2.47
N ASN A 92 63.52 -19.64 1.85
CA ASN A 92 62.30 -20.40 1.58
C ASN A 92 61.66 -20.96 2.86
N GLU A 93 62.44 -21.49 3.80
CA GLU A 93 61.97 -21.93 5.12
C GLU A 93 61.30 -20.77 5.87
N THR A 94 61.94 -19.59 5.92
CA THR A 94 61.36 -18.36 6.50
C THR A 94 60.04 -17.99 5.84
N ARG A 95 59.95 -18.02 4.50
CA ARG A 95 58.71 -17.74 3.76
C ARG A 95 57.60 -18.75 4.07
N VAL A 96 57.92 -20.03 4.22
CA VAL A 96 56.95 -21.09 4.53
C VAL A 96 56.46 -20.96 5.96
N GLN A 97 57.34 -20.67 6.92
CA GLN A 97 56.98 -20.39 8.31
C GLN A 97 56.07 -19.17 8.41
N GLN A 98 56.47 -18.03 7.83
CA GLN A 98 55.65 -16.82 7.82
C GLN A 98 54.29 -17.06 7.15
N ALA A 99 54.23 -17.78 6.03
CA ALA A 99 52.96 -18.11 5.36
C ALA A 99 52.06 -19.05 6.21
N ALA A 100 52.64 -19.91 7.03
CA ALA A 100 51.89 -20.74 7.98
C ALA A 100 51.32 -19.89 9.14
N GLU A 101 52.15 -19.05 9.75
CA GLU A 101 51.76 -18.10 10.82
C GLU A 101 50.63 -17.17 10.34
N ASP A 102 50.79 -16.53 9.18
CA ASP A 102 49.76 -15.72 8.51
C ASP A 102 48.45 -16.49 8.31
N SER A 103 48.53 -17.79 8.00
CA SER A 103 47.33 -18.63 7.80
C SER A 103 46.64 -18.96 9.13
N GLU A 104 47.40 -19.18 10.20
CA GLU A 104 46.86 -19.42 11.53
C GLU A 104 46.24 -18.15 12.13
N GLU A 105 46.90 -16.99 12.02
CA GLU A 105 46.33 -15.71 12.47
C GLU A 105 45.00 -15.42 11.78
N ARG A 106 44.94 -15.53 10.44
CA ARG A 106 43.70 -15.35 9.68
C ARG A 106 42.62 -16.38 10.09
N ALA A 107 43.00 -17.64 10.35
CA ALA A 107 42.06 -18.66 10.82
C ALA A 107 41.53 -18.36 12.24
N GLN A 108 42.39 -17.89 13.15
CA GLN A 108 42.01 -17.43 14.49
C GLN A 108 41.12 -16.19 14.42
N GLU A 109 41.41 -15.24 13.53
CA GLU A 109 40.59 -14.05 13.35
C GLU A 109 39.19 -14.41 12.86
N VAL A 110 39.07 -15.28 11.85
CA VAL A 110 37.78 -15.79 11.34
C VAL A 110 37.00 -16.54 12.44
N ARG A 111 37.67 -17.37 13.27
CA ARG A 111 37.04 -17.99 14.45
C ARG A 111 36.51 -16.93 15.43
N SER A 112 37.28 -15.86 15.69
CA SER A 112 36.85 -14.77 16.59
C SER A 112 35.68 -13.96 16.01
N ARG A 113 35.71 -13.62 14.71
CA ARG A 113 34.67 -12.87 14.00
C ARG A 113 33.37 -13.67 13.95
N THR A 114 33.43 -14.96 13.63
CA THR A 114 32.26 -15.85 13.61
C THR A 114 31.67 -16.08 15.01
N PHE A 115 32.50 -16.18 16.06
CA PHE A 115 32.01 -16.24 17.45
C PHE A 115 31.31 -14.94 17.86
N LYS A 116 31.92 -13.77 17.61
CA LYS A 116 31.32 -12.45 17.87
C LYS A 116 29.97 -12.30 17.15
N SER A 117 29.90 -12.64 15.86
CA SER A 117 28.67 -12.60 15.06
C SER A 117 27.58 -13.55 15.59
N ARG A 118 27.92 -14.82 15.88
CA ARG A 118 26.98 -15.79 16.49
C ARG A 118 26.43 -15.30 17.84
N SER A 119 27.27 -14.66 18.65
CA SER A 119 26.84 -14.04 19.91
C SER A 119 25.87 -12.88 19.68
N GLN A 120 26.22 -11.92 18.81
CA GLN A 120 25.35 -10.79 18.44
C GLN A 120 23.99 -11.26 17.92
N LEU A 121 23.96 -12.24 17.02
CA LEU A 121 22.71 -12.84 16.50
C LEU A 121 21.87 -13.48 17.61
N LYS A 122 22.48 -14.17 18.58
CA LYS A 122 21.80 -14.72 19.77
C LYS A 122 21.20 -13.61 20.65
N HIS A 123 21.90 -12.49 20.83
CA HIS A 123 21.38 -11.33 21.55
C HIS A 123 20.22 -10.64 20.81
N ILE A 124 20.34 -10.41 19.50
CA ILE A 124 19.28 -9.84 18.65
C ILE A 124 18.03 -10.73 18.65
N HIS A 125 18.19 -12.05 18.53
CA HIS A 125 17.09 -13.01 18.59
C HIS A 125 16.39 -12.98 19.97
N LYS A 126 17.14 -12.97 21.07
CA LYS A 126 16.58 -12.87 22.43
C LYS A 126 15.85 -11.54 22.66
N ALA A 127 16.35 -10.42 22.10
CA ALA A 127 15.67 -9.14 22.12
C ALA A 127 14.37 -9.16 21.30
N ARG A 128 14.40 -9.72 20.08
CA ARG A 128 13.20 -9.87 19.22
C ARG A 128 12.10 -10.68 19.90
N ILE A 129 12.45 -11.77 20.61
CA ILE A 129 11.48 -12.56 21.39
C ILE A 129 10.84 -11.74 22.53
N ARG A 130 11.64 -11.01 23.32
CA ARG A 130 11.13 -10.14 24.40
C ARG A 130 10.18 -9.07 23.86
N ASN A 131 10.61 -8.34 22.82
CA ASN A 131 9.81 -7.27 22.23
C ASN A 131 8.52 -7.83 21.60
N GLY A 132 8.59 -9.00 20.96
CA GLY A 132 7.42 -9.72 20.43
C GLY A 132 6.50 -10.32 21.50
N ALA A 133 6.96 -10.51 22.75
CA ALA A 133 6.11 -10.86 23.88
C ALA A 133 5.41 -9.61 24.45
N ALA A 134 6.16 -8.54 24.73
CA ALA A 134 5.62 -7.27 25.22
C ALA A 134 4.58 -6.67 24.24
N ALA A 135 4.89 -6.64 22.94
CA ALA A 135 3.95 -6.19 21.91
C ALA A 135 2.74 -7.12 21.71
N ARG A 136 2.74 -8.35 22.22
CA ARG A 136 1.54 -9.19 22.29
C ARG A 136 0.71 -8.87 23.54
N GLN A 137 1.35 -8.70 24.69
CA GLN A 137 0.69 -8.28 25.93
C GLN A 137 0.01 -6.90 25.78
N GLN A 138 0.69 -5.92 25.20
CA GLN A 138 0.13 -4.59 24.94
C GLN A 138 -1.10 -4.65 24.00
N ARG A 139 -1.07 -5.51 22.97
CA ARG A 139 -2.24 -5.71 22.11
C ARG A 139 -3.39 -6.41 22.84
N GLN A 140 -3.10 -7.37 23.72
CA GLN A 140 -4.11 -8.02 24.57
C GLN A 140 -4.69 -7.10 25.66
N GLN A 141 -3.95 -6.07 26.08
CA GLN A 141 -4.50 -4.98 26.91
C GLN A 141 -5.43 -4.12 26.06
N LEU A 142 -4.95 -3.59 24.93
CA LEU A 142 -5.74 -2.74 24.04
C LEU A 142 -7.01 -3.40 23.49
N THR A 143 -7.07 -4.72 23.32
CA THR A 143 -8.34 -5.41 22.99
C THR A 143 -9.29 -5.43 24.19
N LYS A 144 -8.81 -5.78 25.39
CA LYS A 144 -9.63 -5.76 26.62
C LYS A 144 -10.15 -4.36 26.96
N ASP A 145 -9.31 -3.33 26.82
CA ASP A 145 -9.69 -1.94 27.06
C ASP A 145 -10.81 -1.51 26.09
N ARG A 146 -10.73 -1.94 24.83
CA ARG A 146 -11.80 -1.74 23.83
C ARG A 146 -13.05 -2.56 24.14
N GLU A 147 -12.91 -3.83 24.53
CA GLU A 147 -14.02 -4.69 24.95
C GLU A 147 -14.79 -4.04 26.11
N ILE A 148 -14.09 -3.57 27.15
CA ILE A 148 -14.66 -2.84 28.30
C ILE A 148 -15.36 -1.55 27.85
N LEU A 149 -14.72 -0.73 27.01
CA LEU A 149 -15.33 0.52 26.51
C LEU A 149 -16.59 0.25 25.68
N THR A 150 -16.60 -0.77 24.81
CA THR A 150 -17.79 -1.14 24.03
C THR A 150 -18.90 -1.73 24.90
N ALA A 151 -18.57 -2.51 25.93
CA ALA A 151 -19.55 -3.01 26.90
C ALA A 151 -20.21 -1.86 27.68
N MET A 152 -19.44 -0.87 28.12
CA MET A 152 -19.94 0.34 28.79
C MET A 152 -20.86 1.16 27.86
N GLN A 153 -20.46 1.37 26.59
CA GLN A 153 -21.29 2.04 25.59
C GLN A 153 -22.62 1.30 25.34
N LEU A 154 -22.60 -0.04 25.29
CA LEU A 154 -23.82 -0.85 25.13
C LEU A 154 -24.75 -0.75 26.35
N ASP A 155 -24.21 -0.73 27.56
CA ASP A 155 -24.95 -0.53 28.81
C ASP A 155 -25.59 0.88 28.85
N ASP A 156 -24.85 1.94 28.51
CA ASP A 156 -25.39 3.31 28.44
C ASP A 156 -26.46 3.48 27.36
N ILE A 157 -26.30 2.81 26.20
CA ILE A 157 -27.35 2.74 25.17
C ILE A 157 -28.59 1.98 25.68
N GLN A 158 -28.43 0.91 26.48
CA GLN A 158 -29.54 0.18 27.09
C GLN A 158 -30.26 1.04 28.15
N LYS A 159 -29.53 1.70 29.05
CA LYS A 159 -30.08 2.66 30.03
C LYS A 159 -30.87 3.77 29.33
N SER A 160 -30.30 4.37 28.28
CA SER A 160 -30.96 5.42 27.48
C SER A 160 -32.25 4.91 26.83
N ARG A 161 -32.23 3.71 26.21
CA ARG A 161 -33.43 3.08 25.63
C ARG A 161 -34.51 2.81 26.68
N LEU A 162 -34.14 2.33 27.87
CA LEU A 162 -35.08 2.08 28.96
C LEU A 162 -35.67 3.38 29.55
N ALA A 163 -34.87 4.44 29.68
CA ALA A 163 -35.35 5.76 30.07
C ALA A 163 -36.34 6.34 29.05
N ASN A 164 -35.97 6.32 27.77
CA ASN A 164 -36.84 6.78 26.68
C ASN A 164 -38.14 5.96 26.59
N ALA A 165 -38.08 4.65 26.83
CA ALA A 165 -39.26 3.79 26.87
C ALA A 165 -40.22 4.18 28.02
N LYS A 166 -39.69 4.50 29.22
CA LYS A 166 -40.49 4.98 30.36
C LYS A 166 -41.19 6.31 30.04
N VAL A 167 -40.43 7.30 29.57
CA VAL A 167 -40.98 8.61 29.15
C VAL A 167 -42.07 8.42 28.08
N ALA A 168 -41.83 7.56 27.09
CA ALA A 168 -42.82 7.26 26.05
C ALA A 168 -44.05 6.48 26.57
N THR A 169 -43.97 5.75 27.70
CA THR A 169 -45.17 5.18 28.36
C THR A 169 -45.90 6.20 29.21
N GLU A 170 -45.19 7.11 29.89
CA GLU A 170 -45.77 8.18 30.70
C GLU A 170 -46.49 9.23 29.83
N GLN A 171 -45.90 9.62 28.69
CA GLN A 171 -46.57 10.48 27.70
C GLN A 171 -47.84 9.84 27.17
N ARG A 172 -47.81 8.54 26.81
CA ARG A 172 -49.00 7.82 26.31
C ARG A 172 -50.09 7.66 27.38
N SER A 173 -49.76 7.50 28.66
CA SER A 173 -50.76 7.44 29.73
C SER A 173 -51.34 8.82 30.04
N GLN A 174 -50.54 9.89 29.99
CA GLN A 174 -51.01 11.27 30.09
C GLN A 174 -51.92 11.65 28.91
N GLU A 175 -51.57 11.27 27.67
CA GLU A 175 -52.44 11.43 26.50
C GLU A 175 -53.75 10.63 26.63
N ALA A 176 -53.70 9.40 27.12
CA ALA A 176 -54.92 8.61 27.34
C ALA A 176 -55.83 9.27 28.38
N ALA A 177 -55.25 9.79 29.47
CA ALA A 177 -55.99 10.50 30.51
C ALA A 177 -56.59 11.83 30.02
N SER A 178 -55.85 12.62 29.24
CA SER A 178 -56.35 13.90 28.70
C SER A 178 -57.45 13.69 27.65
N ARG A 179 -57.32 12.66 26.78
CA ARG A 179 -58.37 12.24 25.85
C ARG A 179 -59.62 11.74 26.60
N ALA A 180 -59.46 10.97 27.67
CA ALA A 180 -60.58 10.51 28.50
C ALA A 180 -61.31 11.68 29.18
N ALA A 181 -60.58 12.65 29.72
CA ALA A 181 -61.16 13.87 30.30
C ALA A 181 -61.90 14.72 29.26
N ALA A 182 -61.35 14.88 28.05
CA ALA A 182 -62.00 15.59 26.95
C ALA A 182 -63.31 14.90 26.51
N VAL A 183 -63.31 13.56 26.40
CA VAL A 183 -64.53 12.78 26.10
C VAL A 183 -65.57 12.89 27.22
N ALA A 184 -65.14 12.88 28.49
CA ALA A 184 -66.05 13.09 29.63
C ALA A 184 -66.72 14.48 29.58
N SER A 185 -65.97 15.54 29.28
CA SER A 185 -66.52 16.89 29.06
C SER A 185 -67.52 16.91 27.90
N GLN A 186 -67.16 16.35 26.74
CA GLN A 186 -68.05 16.30 25.58
C GLN A 186 -69.36 15.54 25.88
N LEU A 187 -69.30 14.46 26.65
CA LEU A 187 -70.51 13.74 27.08
C LEU A 187 -71.37 14.58 28.03
N GLN A 188 -70.75 15.34 28.95
CA GLN A 188 -71.45 16.28 29.83
C GLN A 188 -72.08 17.45 29.06
N ASP A 189 -71.40 17.99 28.04
CA ASP A 189 -71.95 19.01 27.16
C ASP A 189 -73.14 18.49 26.35
N ILE A 190 -73.05 17.25 25.83
CA ILE A 190 -74.14 16.60 25.11
C ILE A 190 -75.35 16.31 26.02
N THR A 191 -75.15 15.93 27.29
CA THR A 191 -76.28 15.76 28.23
C THR A 191 -76.89 17.10 28.63
N ASN A 192 -76.08 18.13 28.87
CA ASN A 192 -76.55 19.50 29.10
C ASN A 192 -77.38 20.04 27.93
N GLN A 193 -76.89 19.86 26.68
CA GLN A 193 -77.64 20.22 25.46
C GLN A 193 -78.96 19.46 25.36
N ARG A 194 -78.96 18.13 25.57
CA ARG A 194 -80.19 17.32 25.54
C ARG A 194 -81.22 17.77 26.59
N ILE A 195 -80.77 18.14 27.80
CA ILE A 195 -81.63 18.68 28.86
C ILE A 195 -82.18 20.06 28.47
N ALA A 196 -81.37 20.92 27.84
CA ALA A 196 -81.82 22.22 27.33
C ALA A 196 -82.87 22.07 26.22
N THR A 197 -82.61 21.24 25.21
CA THR A 197 -83.57 20.95 24.13
C THR A 197 -84.86 20.35 24.70
N ALA A 198 -84.78 19.38 25.62
CA ALA A 198 -85.96 18.79 26.25
C ALA A 198 -86.81 19.82 27.02
N LYS A 199 -86.19 20.81 27.68
CA LYS A 199 -86.91 21.92 28.33
C LYS A 199 -87.62 22.81 27.30
N VAL A 200 -86.98 23.11 26.17
CA VAL A 200 -87.59 23.89 25.08
C VAL A 200 -88.74 23.11 24.44
N ASP A 201 -88.58 21.82 24.14
CA ASP A 201 -89.65 20.95 23.62
C ASP A 201 -90.87 20.89 24.55
N ILE A 202 -90.64 20.80 25.87
CA ILE A 202 -91.72 20.81 26.88
C ILE A 202 -92.45 22.16 26.92
N GLN A 203 -91.72 23.28 26.80
CA GLN A 203 -92.30 24.61 26.74
C GLN A 203 -93.06 24.87 25.43
N ALA A 204 -92.55 24.40 24.29
CA ALA A 204 -93.23 24.48 23.00
C ALA A 204 -94.55 23.69 23.04
N ARG A 205 -94.52 22.43 23.48
CA ARG A 205 -95.73 21.58 23.58
C ARG A 205 -96.77 22.10 24.57
N SER A 206 -96.35 22.76 25.66
CA SER A 206 -97.32 23.37 26.59
C SER A 206 -97.94 24.64 26.02
N GLN A 207 -97.20 25.43 25.22
CA GLN A 207 -97.76 26.54 24.45
C GLN A 207 -98.70 26.06 23.34
N GLU A 208 -98.33 25.03 22.58
CA GLU A 208 -99.20 24.37 21.58
C GLU A 208 -100.51 23.86 22.22
N PHE A 209 -100.42 23.22 23.39
CA PHE A 209 -101.61 22.77 24.12
C PHE A 209 -102.49 23.95 24.57
N LEU A 210 -101.90 25.04 25.07
CA LEU A 210 -102.64 26.24 25.47
C LEU A 210 -103.30 26.94 24.28
N SER A 211 -102.65 27.01 23.11
CA SER A 211 -103.25 27.58 21.90
C SER A 211 -104.38 26.70 21.36
N LEU A 212 -104.22 25.37 21.35
CA LEU A 212 -105.30 24.44 20.99
C LEU A 212 -106.50 24.53 21.96
N VAL A 213 -106.28 24.68 23.27
CA VAL A 213 -107.36 24.90 24.24
C VAL A 213 -108.06 26.24 23.99
N ALA A 214 -107.33 27.30 23.63
CA ALA A 214 -107.91 28.58 23.27
C ALA A 214 -108.72 28.52 21.96
N GLU A 215 -108.23 27.81 20.94
CA GLU A 215 -108.89 27.60 19.65
C GLU A 215 -110.17 26.75 19.80
N VAL A 216 -110.11 25.66 20.57
CA VAL A 216 -111.29 24.82 20.90
C VAL A 216 -112.31 25.64 21.69
N ARG A 217 -111.89 26.50 22.63
CA ARG A 217 -112.81 27.40 23.35
C ARG A 217 -113.42 28.46 22.43
N SER A 218 -112.65 28.99 21.48
CA SER A 218 -113.13 29.94 20.47
C SER A 218 -114.16 29.32 19.53
N SER A 219 -113.88 28.13 19.00
CA SER A 219 -114.81 27.41 18.11
C SER A 219 -116.08 26.94 18.84
N LEU A 220 -116.00 26.50 20.09
CA LEU A 220 -117.19 26.23 20.93
C LEU A 220 -118.03 27.50 21.16
N ASN A 221 -117.40 28.65 21.40
CA ASN A 221 -118.10 29.93 21.51
C ASN A 221 -118.78 30.32 20.19
N ALA A 222 -118.09 30.14 19.05
CA ALA A 222 -118.65 30.41 17.73
C ALA A 222 -119.84 29.48 17.40
N ILE A 223 -119.74 28.19 17.71
CA ILE A 223 -120.83 27.21 17.56
C ILE A 223 -122.02 27.59 18.45
N ASN A 224 -121.79 28.03 19.69
CA ASN A 224 -122.87 28.48 20.58
C ASN A 224 -123.52 29.79 20.09
N ALA A 225 -122.74 30.75 19.59
CA ALA A 225 -123.27 31.96 18.96
C ALA A 225 -124.09 31.63 17.70
N GLN A 226 -123.61 30.71 16.86
CA GLN A 226 -124.32 30.23 15.68
C GLN A 226 -125.62 29.49 16.05
N ARG A 227 -125.62 28.68 17.13
CA ARG A 227 -126.83 28.03 17.67
C ARG A 227 -127.85 29.04 18.19
N LEU A 228 -127.41 30.08 18.90
CA LEU A 228 -128.29 31.15 19.38
C LEU A 228 -128.85 31.97 18.21
N ALA A 229 -128.05 32.29 17.20
CA ALA A 229 -128.50 32.97 15.99
C ALA A 229 -129.51 32.12 15.19
N ALA A 230 -129.25 30.81 15.04
CA ALA A 230 -130.17 29.88 14.41
C ALA A 230 -131.48 29.72 15.19
N ALA A 231 -131.42 29.65 16.53
CA ALA A 231 -132.61 29.61 17.39
C ALA A 231 -133.42 30.92 17.33
N ALA A 232 -132.75 32.08 17.26
CA ALA A 232 -133.40 33.37 17.05
C ALA A 232 -134.08 33.45 15.68
N ALA A 233 -133.39 33.04 14.61
CA ALA A 233 -133.96 32.97 13.26
C ALA A 233 -135.15 31.98 13.17
N GLN A 234 -135.10 30.84 13.87
CA GLN A 234 -136.23 29.92 13.98
C GLN A 234 -137.38 30.51 14.80
N ALA A 235 -137.11 31.24 15.87
CA ALA A 235 -138.15 31.93 16.64
C ALA A 235 -138.80 33.06 15.83
N GLU A 236 -138.04 33.74 14.98
CA GLU A 236 -138.54 34.74 14.02
C GLU A 236 -139.34 34.09 12.88
N GLN A 237 -138.87 32.98 12.29
CA GLN A 237 -139.65 32.18 11.34
C GLN A 237 -140.97 31.69 11.96
N LEU A 238 -140.97 31.22 13.20
CA LEU A 238 -142.20 30.84 13.92
C LEU A 238 -143.09 32.04 14.25
N ARG A 239 -142.52 33.23 14.47
CA ARG A 239 -143.28 34.48 14.68
C ARG A 239 -143.94 34.94 13.38
N ASN A 240 -143.23 34.86 12.27
CA ASN A 240 -143.72 35.20 10.94
C ASN A 240 -144.79 34.20 10.51
N PHE A 241 -144.53 32.88 10.61
CA PHE A 241 -145.53 31.85 10.35
C PHE A 241 -146.80 31.97 11.21
N ARG A 242 -146.69 32.45 12.46
CA ARG A 242 -147.85 32.78 13.30
C ARG A 242 -148.59 34.05 12.83
N ALA A 243 -147.89 35.03 12.26
CA ALA A 243 -148.51 36.20 11.63
C ALA A 243 -149.18 35.82 10.29
N ASP A 244 -148.53 34.99 9.47
CA ASP A 244 -149.02 34.48 8.19
C ASP A 244 -150.24 33.59 8.39
N LEU A 245 -150.25 32.72 9.41
CA LEU A 245 -151.44 31.97 9.81
C LEU A 245 -152.56 32.92 10.29
N LYS A 246 -152.22 33.96 11.08
CA LYS A 246 -153.22 34.93 11.55
C LYS A 246 -153.83 35.74 10.39
N ALA A 247 -153.06 36.01 9.33
CA ALA A 247 -153.57 36.55 8.08
C ALA A 247 -154.42 35.49 7.36
N SER A 248 -153.84 34.37 6.94
CA SER A 248 -154.48 33.33 6.12
C SER A 248 -155.78 32.74 6.68
N VAL A 249 -155.94 32.68 8.00
CA VAL A 249 -157.18 32.19 8.64
C VAL A 249 -158.28 33.27 8.68
N TRP A 250 -157.95 34.56 8.54
CA TRP A 250 -158.89 35.70 8.66
C TRP A 250 -159.08 36.50 7.35
N SER A 251 -158.14 36.44 6.41
CA SER A 251 -158.29 36.90 5.02
C SER A 251 -158.47 35.68 4.11
N GLY A 252 -159.73 35.38 3.77
CA GLY A 252 -160.09 34.16 3.04
C GLY A 252 -159.74 34.22 1.56
N ASP A 253 -158.58 33.69 1.19
CA ASP A 253 -158.26 33.29 -0.18
C ASP A 253 -157.47 31.97 -0.22
N ARG A 254 -157.74 31.11 -1.19
CA ARG A 254 -157.19 29.73 -1.26
C ARG A 254 -156.38 29.51 -2.54
N THR A 255 -155.05 29.60 -2.45
CA THR A 255 -154.13 29.21 -3.52
C THR A 255 -152.99 28.33 -3.00
N VAL A 256 -152.62 27.30 -3.76
CA VAL A 256 -151.66 26.24 -3.36
C VAL A 256 -150.35 26.36 -4.13
N VAL A 257 -149.21 26.28 -3.44
CA VAL A 257 -147.87 26.04 -4.01
C VAL A 257 -147.09 25.11 -3.06
N ALA A 258 -146.11 24.34 -3.59
CA ALA A 258 -145.34 23.32 -2.87
C ALA A 258 -143.81 23.51 -3.06
N VAL A 259 -143.00 22.44 -2.87
CA VAL A 259 -141.52 22.32 -3.07
C VAL A 259 -140.65 22.81 -1.87
N ALA A 260 -139.50 22.23 -1.50
CA ALA A 260 -138.98 20.83 -1.46
C ALA A 260 -137.65 20.78 -0.63
N PRO A 261 -137.15 19.61 -0.16
CA PRO A 261 -135.92 19.49 0.67
C PRO A 261 -134.69 18.82 0.00
N VAL A 262 -133.47 19.19 0.40
CA VAL A 262 -132.14 18.64 0.00
C VAL A 262 -131.18 18.82 1.21
N ALA A 263 -130.48 17.85 1.84
CA ALA A 263 -129.40 16.91 1.41
C ALA A 263 -128.05 17.63 1.05
N LYS A 264 -126.82 17.10 1.21
CA LYS A 264 -126.19 15.84 1.71
C LYS A 264 -124.68 16.15 2.03
N VAL A 265 -124.06 15.67 3.12
CA VAL A 265 -123.13 14.50 3.26
C VAL A 265 -121.68 14.65 2.72
N ALA A 266 -120.72 14.04 3.47
CA ALA A 266 -119.27 13.81 3.22
C ALA A 266 -118.31 15.03 3.35
N SER A 267 -117.11 15.00 3.96
CA SER A 267 -116.11 13.99 4.44
C SER A 267 -115.08 13.47 3.42
N LEU A 268 -113.78 13.64 3.70
CA LEU A 268 -112.70 12.65 3.45
C LEU A 268 -111.34 13.06 4.09
N THR A 269 -110.34 12.16 4.01
CA THR A 269 -109.09 12.11 4.80
C THR A 269 -107.81 12.01 3.92
N VAL A 270 -106.67 11.60 4.52
CA VAL A 270 -105.35 11.25 3.90
C VAL A 270 -104.40 12.47 3.75
N GLU A 271 -103.20 12.60 4.36
CA GLU A 271 -102.14 11.72 4.91
C GLU A 271 -101.07 11.22 3.91
N LYS A 272 -99.84 11.79 3.95
CA LYS A 272 -98.53 11.06 4.07
C LYS A 272 -97.25 11.91 3.96
N LYS A 273 -96.14 11.28 4.36
CA LYS A 273 -94.70 11.65 4.41
C LYS A 273 -93.91 10.47 3.74
N PRO A 274 -92.55 10.36 3.72
CA PRO A 274 -91.42 11.33 3.67
C PRO A 274 -90.28 10.91 2.65
N ALA A 275 -89.14 11.64 2.64
CA ALA A 275 -87.75 11.11 2.85
C ALA A 275 -86.58 11.37 1.82
N LYS A 276 -85.49 11.95 2.37
CA LYS A 276 -84.03 11.62 2.25
C LYS A 276 -83.25 11.58 0.90
N ALA A 277 -82.49 12.67 0.67
CA ALA A 277 -81.03 12.84 0.42
C ALA A 277 -80.05 11.66 0.11
N SER A 278 -78.99 11.96 -0.67
CA SER A 278 -77.66 11.29 -0.67
C SER A 278 -76.49 12.25 -1.06
N LYS A 279 -75.23 11.77 -1.17
CA LYS A 279 -73.96 12.54 -1.33
C LYS A 279 -73.20 12.22 -2.65
N LYS A 280 -72.19 13.03 -3.01
CA LYS A 280 -71.19 12.76 -4.08
C LYS A 280 -69.77 13.24 -3.68
N VAL A 281 -68.71 12.59 -4.19
CA VAL A 281 -67.27 12.83 -3.89
C VAL A 281 -66.38 12.43 -5.11
N THR A 282 -65.29 13.15 -5.40
CA THR A 282 -64.18 12.70 -6.29
C THR A 282 -62.86 13.50 -6.06
N PRO A 283 -61.63 12.92 -6.22
CA PRO A 283 -60.33 13.63 -6.05
C PRO A 283 -59.38 13.63 -7.28
N ILE A 284 -58.39 14.54 -7.29
CA ILE A 284 -57.32 14.82 -8.32
C ILE A 284 -56.15 15.54 -7.58
N ALA A 285 -54.83 15.47 -7.85
CA ALA A 285 -53.91 14.56 -8.58
C ALA A 285 -52.42 14.90 -8.21
N GLU A 286 -51.40 14.45 -8.98
CA GLU A 286 -49.95 14.57 -8.70
C GLU A 286 -49.19 15.65 -9.52
N VAL A 287 -47.96 16.04 -9.12
CA VAL A 287 -46.94 16.77 -9.94
C VAL A 287 -45.50 16.31 -9.57
N LYS A 288 -44.52 16.47 -10.49
CA LYS A 288 -43.11 15.99 -10.43
C LYS A 288 -42.13 17.03 -11.07
N VAL A 289 -40.80 16.74 -11.08
CA VAL A 289 -39.69 17.45 -11.81
C VAL A 289 -39.23 18.78 -11.13
N ALA A 290 -37.97 19.28 -11.11
CA ALA A 290 -36.63 18.92 -11.64
C ALA A 290 -35.53 19.25 -10.56
N GLU A 291 -34.37 18.57 -10.48
CA GLU A 291 -33.05 18.83 -11.14
C GLU A 291 -32.16 19.93 -10.48
N ALA A 292 -30.83 19.93 -10.70
CA ALA A 292 -29.84 20.67 -9.89
C ALA A 292 -28.57 21.15 -10.66
N PRO A 293 -27.87 22.20 -10.17
CA PRO A 293 -26.49 22.53 -10.56
C PRO A 293 -25.46 22.57 -9.39
N LYS A 294 -24.16 22.72 -9.71
CA LYS A 294 -22.99 22.67 -8.79
C LYS A 294 -22.41 24.06 -8.47
N ALA A 295 -21.62 24.18 -7.37
CA ALA A 295 -20.16 24.47 -7.35
C ALA A 295 -19.64 25.36 -6.17
N VAL A 296 -18.35 25.22 -5.84
CA VAL A 296 -17.46 26.06 -4.96
C VAL A 296 -17.87 26.18 -3.45
N GLU A 297 -17.03 26.46 -2.43
CA GLU A 297 -15.62 26.94 -2.34
C GLU A 297 -14.85 26.54 -1.03
N ASN A 298 -13.50 26.41 -1.15
CA ASN A 298 -12.35 26.45 -0.19
C ASN A 298 -12.45 26.18 1.34
N LYS A 299 -11.47 25.40 1.85
CA LYS A 299 -10.46 25.88 2.84
C LYS A 299 -9.19 24.99 2.94
N GLU A 300 -8.06 25.66 3.21
CA GLU A 300 -6.64 25.23 3.30
C GLU A 300 -6.22 24.77 4.73
N PRO A 301 -4.93 24.42 5.05
CA PRO A 301 -3.71 24.07 4.26
C PRO A 301 -3.10 22.70 4.78
N PRO A 302 -1.80 22.27 4.65
CA PRO A 302 -0.59 22.93 4.12
C PRO A 302 0.45 22.11 3.31
N GLN A 303 1.52 22.86 2.95
CA GLN A 303 2.85 22.49 2.42
C GLN A 303 3.01 22.27 0.92
N GLU A 304 4.08 22.87 0.40
CA GLU A 304 4.34 23.14 -1.01
C GLU A 304 5.29 22.10 -1.63
N ALA A 305 4.94 21.59 -2.80
CA ALA A 305 5.87 20.98 -3.74
C ALA A 305 5.98 21.86 -5.00
N VAL A 306 7.19 21.99 -5.54
CA VAL A 306 7.49 23.00 -6.57
C VAL A 306 6.96 22.58 -7.94
N LYS A 307 6.40 23.54 -8.69
CA LYS A 307 5.90 23.35 -10.06
C LYS A 307 7.03 22.89 -11.01
N THR A 308 7.05 21.62 -11.38
CA THR A 308 7.93 21.05 -12.41
C THR A 308 7.24 20.28 -13.57
N PRO A 309 5.90 20.31 -13.79
CA PRO A 309 5.21 19.37 -14.69
C PRO A 309 5.77 19.38 -16.12
N ASN A 310 5.99 20.57 -16.70
CA ASN A 310 6.55 20.73 -18.05
C ASN A 310 7.86 19.98 -18.31
N LYS A 311 8.70 19.73 -17.28
CA LYS A 311 9.96 18.97 -17.45
C LYS A 311 9.73 17.46 -17.51
N ILE A 312 8.70 16.97 -16.81
CA ILE A 312 8.31 15.57 -16.82
C ILE A 312 7.57 15.29 -18.13
N GLU A 313 6.64 16.16 -18.52
CA GLU A 313 5.94 16.13 -19.81
C GLU A 313 6.92 16.08 -20.99
N GLN A 314 7.91 16.99 -21.03
CA GLN A 314 8.94 17.01 -22.07
C GLN A 314 9.76 15.71 -22.11
N PHE A 315 10.18 15.18 -20.96
CA PHE A 315 10.91 13.91 -20.91
C PHE A 315 10.07 12.72 -21.40
N VAL A 316 8.77 12.68 -21.07
CA VAL A 316 7.86 11.65 -21.58
C VAL A 316 7.71 11.75 -23.10
N VAL A 317 7.50 12.96 -23.65
CA VAL A 317 7.42 13.16 -25.12
C VAL A 317 8.73 12.78 -25.82
N ASP A 318 9.87 13.22 -25.30
CA ASP A 318 11.19 12.93 -25.88
C ASP A 318 11.47 11.41 -25.86
N TYR A 319 11.13 10.71 -24.78
CA TYR A 319 11.28 9.24 -24.68
C TYR A 319 10.33 8.51 -25.64
N VAL A 320 9.07 8.93 -25.74
CA VAL A 320 8.09 8.38 -26.70
C VAL A 320 8.54 8.61 -28.14
N SER A 321 9.19 9.74 -28.45
CA SER A 321 9.76 10.00 -29.80
C SER A 321 11.02 9.18 -30.12
N GLN A 322 11.71 8.65 -29.10
CA GLN A 322 12.90 7.80 -29.26
C GLN A 322 12.55 6.32 -29.40
N LEU A 323 11.33 5.91 -29.04
CA LEU A 323 10.80 4.58 -29.31
C LEU A 323 10.60 4.39 -30.82
N SER A 324 11.39 3.49 -31.41
CA SER A 324 11.53 3.29 -32.87
C SER A 324 10.26 2.82 -33.61
N THR A 325 9.18 2.59 -32.88
CA THR A 325 7.86 2.15 -33.37
C THR A 325 6.87 3.28 -33.65
N ASN A 326 7.18 4.53 -33.27
CA ASN A 326 6.19 5.64 -33.20
C ASN A 326 4.96 5.27 -32.36
N SER A 327 5.16 4.58 -31.24
CA SER A 327 4.08 4.15 -30.33
C SER A 327 3.25 5.35 -29.86
N SER A 328 1.93 5.20 -29.80
CA SER A 328 1.09 6.18 -29.12
C SER A 328 1.45 6.21 -27.64
N LEU A 329 1.26 7.36 -26.97
CA LEU A 329 1.47 7.47 -25.53
C LEU A 329 0.57 6.47 -24.78
N LEU A 330 -0.63 6.20 -25.32
CA LEU A 330 -1.54 5.14 -24.88
C LEU A 330 -0.96 3.71 -25.03
N ASP A 331 -0.19 3.43 -26.07
CA ASP A 331 0.46 2.11 -26.25
C ASP A 331 1.59 1.93 -25.22
N VAL A 332 2.35 3.01 -24.95
CA VAL A 332 3.40 3.05 -23.93
C VAL A 332 2.83 2.88 -22.52
N VAL A 333 1.63 3.40 -22.23
CA VAL A 333 0.94 3.13 -20.95
C VAL A 333 0.54 1.64 -20.82
N ASN A 334 0.18 1.00 -21.92
CA ASN A 334 -0.24 -0.41 -21.93
C ASN A 334 0.95 -1.40 -21.87
N ASP A 335 2.10 -1.09 -22.48
CA ASP A 335 3.31 -1.90 -22.35
C ASP A 335 4.05 -1.62 -21.03
N ARG A 336 3.73 -2.45 -20.03
CA ARG A 336 4.33 -2.48 -18.69
C ARG A 336 5.85 -2.40 -18.67
N ASP A 337 6.57 -3.03 -19.59
CA ASP A 337 8.04 -3.02 -19.56
C ASP A 337 8.60 -1.72 -20.14
N THR A 338 7.90 -1.07 -21.09
CA THR A 338 8.23 0.31 -21.51
C THR A 338 7.93 1.34 -20.41
N VAL A 339 6.80 1.24 -19.69
CA VAL A 339 6.54 2.08 -18.51
C VAL A 339 7.65 1.90 -17.47
N ARG A 340 8.08 0.66 -17.23
CA ARG A 340 9.11 0.35 -16.24
C ARG A 340 10.47 0.97 -16.60
N ASP A 341 10.87 0.93 -17.87
CA ASP A 341 12.10 1.56 -18.33
C ASP A 341 12.00 3.09 -18.32
N LEU A 342 10.90 3.67 -18.79
CA LEU A 342 10.61 5.11 -18.71
C LEU A 342 10.71 5.63 -17.27
N LEU A 343 10.11 4.92 -16.29
CA LEU A 343 10.18 5.27 -14.88
C LEU A 343 11.60 5.12 -14.30
N ALA A 344 12.34 4.08 -14.71
CA ALA A 344 13.71 3.86 -14.26
C ALA A 344 14.68 4.90 -14.84
N GLN A 345 14.54 5.27 -16.11
CA GLN A 345 15.36 6.31 -16.74
C GLN A 345 14.97 7.70 -16.21
N GLY A 346 13.68 8.03 -16.18
CA GLY A 346 13.17 9.33 -15.69
C GLY A 346 13.55 9.64 -14.25
N ALA A 347 13.49 8.66 -13.35
CA ALA A 347 13.94 8.84 -11.97
C ALA A 347 15.46 9.12 -11.87
N ASN A 348 16.27 8.52 -12.75
CA ASN A 348 17.72 8.77 -12.79
C ASN A 348 18.09 10.10 -13.48
N THR A 349 17.38 10.50 -14.54
CA THR A 349 17.67 11.72 -15.31
C THR A 349 17.10 12.99 -14.64
N LEU A 350 15.84 12.95 -14.21
CA LEU A 350 15.15 14.10 -13.62
C LEU A 350 15.37 14.23 -12.10
N LYS A 351 15.75 13.13 -11.42
CA LYS A 351 15.81 13.02 -9.94
C LYS A 351 14.47 13.34 -9.26
N VAL A 352 13.38 12.91 -9.91
CA VAL A 352 11.99 13.01 -9.44
C VAL A 352 11.53 11.60 -9.03
N ASP A 353 10.62 11.50 -8.07
CA ASP A 353 10.09 10.20 -7.64
C ASP A 353 9.31 9.51 -8.79
N PRO A 354 9.45 8.18 -8.99
CA PRO A 354 8.76 7.46 -10.06
C PRO A 354 7.24 7.64 -10.06
N SER A 355 6.64 7.87 -8.88
CA SER A 355 5.21 8.13 -8.71
C SER A 355 4.74 9.37 -9.49
N ASP A 356 5.51 10.45 -9.49
CA ASP A 356 5.11 11.70 -10.14
C ASP A 356 5.23 11.57 -11.67
N ILE A 357 6.23 10.82 -12.13
CA ILE A 357 6.42 10.51 -13.55
C ILE A 357 5.28 9.61 -14.05
N LEU A 358 4.86 8.62 -13.26
CA LEU A 358 3.70 7.78 -13.57
C LEU A 358 2.40 8.58 -13.58
N ASN A 359 2.19 9.46 -12.60
CA ASN A 359 1.01 10.32 -12.54
C ASN A 359 0.95 11.28 -13.75
N THR A 360 2.08 11.87 -14.15
CA THR A 360 2.16 12.73 -15.34
C THR A 360 1.88 11.93 -16.62
N LEU A 361 2.45 10.72 -16.75
CA LEU A 361 2.22 9.84 -17.90
C LEU A 361 0.76 9.40 -18.02
N LEU A 362 0.08 9.10 -16.91
CA LEU A 362 -1.37 8.82 -16.91
C LEU A 362 -2.18 10.06 -17.27
N GLN A 363 -1.85 11.23 -16.71
CA GLN A 363 -2.51 12.49 -17.02
C GLN A 363 -2.35 12.89 -18.50
N MET A 364 -1.23 12.54 -19.14
CA MET A 364 -1.00 12.72 -20.59
C MET A 364 -1.68 11.67 -21.46
N ALA A 365 -2.15 10.55 -20.89
CA ALA A 365 -2.87 9.49 -21.61
C ALA A 365 -4.40 9.63 -21.52
N GLU A 366 -4.90 10.38 -20.54
CA GLU A 366 -6.32 10.70 -20.33
C GLU A 366 -6.76 12.03 -20.99
N ALA A 367 -5.84 12.74 -21.67
CA ALA A 367 -6.04 14.07 -22.27
C ALA A 367 -6.18 14.05 -23.80
#